data_AF-A0A8B7JSU9-F1
#
_entry.id   AF-A0A8B7JSU9-F1
#
_cell.length_a   1.000
_cell.length_b   1.000
_cell.length_c   1.000
_cell.angle_alpha   90.00
_cell.angle_beta   90.00
_cell.angle_gamma   90.00
#
_symmetry.space_group_name_H-M   'P 1'
#
loop_
_entity.id
_entity.type
_entity.pdbx_description
1 polymer ?
#
loop_
_entity_poly.entity_id
_entity_poly.type
_entity_poly.pdbx_seq_one_letter_code
_entity_poly.pdbx_strand_id
1 'polypeptide(L)'
;MLYLMALQELNRCPFRVVDEINQGMDPVNERRVFEMVMKTACKESTSQYFFITPKLLQNLNYNDKMAVVFVYNGPFMMETNKWNLKAFCRRRQ
;
A
#
# COMPACT_ATOMS: atom_id res chain seq x y z
N MET A 1 6.20 3.25 16.02
CA MET A 1 6.13 3.44 14.56
C MET A 1 6.59 4.81 14.08
N LEU A 2 6.00 5.91 14.58
CA LEU A 2 6.30 7.28 14.11
C LEU A 2 7.79 7.67 14.15
N TYR A 3 8.55 7.18 15.14
CA TYR A 3 10.00 7.39 15.22
C TYR A 3 10.74 6.89 13.96
N LEU A 4 10.45 5.67 13.50
CA LEU A 4 11.08 5.09 12.31
C LEU A 4 10.69 5.84 11.03
N MET A 5 9.49 6.42 10.99
CA MET A 5 9.04 7.25 9.88
C MET A 5 9.80 8.57 9.80
N ALA A 6 10.07 9.21 10.93
CA ALA A 6 10.86 10.44 11.00
C ALA A 6 12.30 10.23 10.51
N LEU A 7 12.87 9.04 10.72
CA LEU A 7 14.22 8.70 10.24
C LEU A 7 14.29 8.41 8.74
N GLN A 8 13.16 8.20 8.05
CA GLN A 8 13.17 7.86 6.62
C GLN A 8 13.73 9.01 5.79
N GLU A 9 13.42 10.26 6.13
CA GLU A 9 13.87 11.45 5.40
C GLU A 9 15.38 11.72 5.55
N LEU A 10 15.99 11.21 6.62
CA LEU A 10 17.43 11.39 6.90
C LEU A 10 18.31 10.38 6.17
N ASN A 11 17.75 9.24 5.76
CA ASN A 11 18.48 8.17 5.10
C ASN A 11 18.23 8.21 3.59
N ARG A 12 19.27 8.12 2.76
CA ARG A 12 19.10 7.94 1.30
C ARG A 12 19.21 6.46 0.95
N CYS A 13 18.18 5.91 0.34
CA CYS A 13 18.18 4.55 -0.18
C CYS A 13 17.41 4.51 -1.52
N PRO A 14 17.66 3.52 -2.40
CA PRO A 14 16.97 3.44 -3.69
C PRO A 14 15.49 3.06 -3.54
N PHE A 15 15.17 2.19 -2.60
CA PHE A 15 13.81 1.79 -2.26
C PHE A 15 13.68 1.44 -0.78
N ARG A 16 12.45 1.34 -0.30
CA ARG A 16 12.09 0.98 1.08
C ARG A 16 10.99 -0.06 1.06
N VAL A 17 11.05 -1.00 1.99
CA VAL A 17 10.02 -2.01 2.18
C VAL A 17 9.40 -1.80 3.56
N VAL A 18 8.09 -1.72 3.59
CA VAL A 18 7.28 -1.55 4.79
C VAL A 18 6.31 -2.71 4.83
N ASP A 19 6.40 -3.53 5.86
CA ASP A 19 5.54 -4.70 6.06
C ASP A 19 4.80 -4.58 7.40
N GLU A 20 3.51 -4.92 7.41
CA GLU A 20 2.66 -4.98 8.60
C GLU A 20 2.70 -3.74 9.52
N ILE A 21 2.98 -2.55 8.96
CA ILE A 21 3.17 -1.30 9.73
C ILE A 21 1.92 -0.90 10.54
N ASN A 22 0.77 -1.43 10.15
CA ASN A 22 -0.53 -1.13 10.72
C ASN A 22 -0.96 -2.08 11.85
N GLN A 23 -0.17 -3.11 12.18
CA GLN A 23 -0.51 -4.04 13.26
C GLN A 23 -0.37 -3.41 14.66
N GLY A 24 -1.20 -3.88 15.59
CA GLY A 24 -1.15 -3.47 17.00
C GLY A 24 -1.74 -2.08 17.28
N MET A 25 -2.52 -1.52 16.36
CA MET A 25 -3.20 -0.24 16.50
C MET A 25 -4.71 -0.40 16.38
N ASP A 26 -5.47 0.45 17.08
CA ASP A 26 -6.90 0.60 16.84
C ASP A 26 -7.17 1.21 15.45
N PRO A 27 -8.41 1.07 14.92
CA PRO A 27 -8.72 1.50 13.55
C PRO A 27 -8.47 2.99 13.26
N VAL A 28 -8.54 3.87 14.28
CA VAL A 28 -8.32 5.30 14.09
C VAL A 28 -6.83 5.59 13.91
N ASN A 29 -5.99 4.99 14.76
CA ASN A 29 -4.55 5.17 14.68
C ASN A 29 -3.94 4.49 13.46
N GLU A 30 -4.44 3.32 13.10
CA GLU A 30 -4.06 2.62 11.85
C GLU A 30 -4.28 3.51 10.62
N ARG A 31 -5.44 4.17 10.50
CA ARG A 31 -5.72 5.09 9.40
C ARG A 31 -4.76 6.27 9.39
N ARG A 32 -4.50 6.89 10.55
CA ARG A 32 -3.60 8.05 10.67
C ARG A 32 -2.17 7.70 10.29
N VAL A 33 -1.66 6.56 10.75
CA VAL A 33 -0.30 6.11 10.41
C VAL A 33 -0.22 5.81 8.92
N PHE A 34 -1.21 5.14 8.34
CA PHE A 34 -1.25 4.87 6.91
C PHE A 34 -1.20 6.17 6.08
N GLU A 35 -2.05 7.15 6.39
CA GLU A 35 -2.06 8.44 5.70
C GLU A 35 -0.72 9.16 5.81
N MET A 36 -0.05 9.09 6.95
CA MET A 36 1.27 9.68 7.15
C MET A 36 2.34 8.97 6.30
N VAL A 37 2.32 7.62 6.23
CA VAL A 37 3.25 6.85 5.38
C VAL A 37 3.04 7.21 3.91
N MET A 38 1.78 7.30 3.47
CA MET A 38 1.44 7.67 2.09
C MET A 38 1.90 9.08 1.73
N LYS A 39 1.70 10.06 2.62
CA LYS A 39 2.18 11.43 2.43
C LYS A 39 3.70 11.46 2.27
N THR A 40 4.43 10.73 3.11
CA THR A 40 5.90 10.67 3.03
C THR A 40 6.36 9.95 1.76
N ALA A 41 5.72 8.84 1.38
CA ALA A 41 6.09 8.08 0.18
C ALA A 41 5.83 8.84 -1.13
N CYS A 42 4.78 9.66 -1.19
CA CYS A 42 4.37 10.36 -2.41
C CYS A 42 5.00 11.77 -2.60
N LYS A 43 5.84 12.24 -1.67
CA LYS A 43 6.58 13.51 -1.81
C LYS A 43 7.48 13.49 -3.05
N GLU A 44 7.84 14.66 -3.55
CA GLU A 44 8.83 14.77 -4.63
C GLU A 44 10.21 14.39 -4.12
N SER A 45 11.00 13.73 -4.97
CA SER A 45 12.37 13.25 -4.65
C SER A 45 12.47 12.17 -3.56
N THR A 46 11.41 11.39 -3.33
CA THR A 46 11.44 10.24 -2.41
C THR A 46 11.93 8.97 -3.11
N SER A 47 12.49 8.05 -2.32
CA SER A 47 12.77 6.68 -2.74
C SER A 47 11.47 5.93 -3.09
N GLN A 48 11.55 4.86 -3.89
CA GLN A 48 10.41 3.99 -4.12
C GLN A 48 9.99 3.27 -2.83
N TYR A 49 8.69 3.21 -2.53
CA TYR A 49 8.15 2.48 -1.38
C TYR A 49 7.39 1.23 -1.84
N PHE A 50 7.73 0.09 -1.25
CA PHE A 50 6.95 -1.13 -1.29
C PHE A 50 6.21 -1.26 0.04
N PHE A 51 4.89 -1.21 -0.03
CA PHE A 51 4.01 -1.33 1.12
C PHE A 51 3.28 -2.66 1.06
N ILE A 52 3.53 -3.51 2.04
CA ILE A 52 2.93 -4.85 2.15
C ILE A 52 2.00 -4.81 3.35
N THR A 53 0.73 -5.13 3.10
CA THR A 53 -0.27 -5.26 4.16
C THR A 53 -1.30 -6.31 3.76
N PRO A 54 -1.76 -7.14 4.71
CA PRO A 54 -2.89 -8.04 4.48
C PRO A 54 -4.22 -7.29 4.56
N LYS A 55 -4.23 -6.03 5.03
CA LYS A 55 -5.44 -5.26 5.30
C LYS A 55 -5.53 -4.03 4.41
N LEU A 56 -6.49 -4.06 3.49
CA LEU A 56 -6.86 -2.88 2.71
C LEU A 56 -7.80 -1.99 3.52
N LEU A 57 -7.37 -0.76 3.82
CA LEU A 57 -8.24 0.22 4.44
C LEU A 57 -9.22 0.78 3.40
N GLN A 58 -10.48 0.95 3.81
CA GLN A 58 -11.52 1.54 2.96
C GLN A 58 -11.36 3.07 2.91
N ASN A 59 -11.74 3.66 1.77
CA ASN A 59 -11.70 5.10 1.53
C ASN A 59 -10.29 5.68 1.74
N LEU A 60 -9.29 5.01 1.16
CA LEU A 60 -7.93 5.52 1.06
C LEU A 60 -7.83 6.48 -0.13
N ASN A 61 -7.10 7.58 0.07
CA ASN A 61 -6.73 8.48 -1.02
C ASN A 61 -5.55 7.88 -1.77
N TYR A 62 -5.82 7.35 -2.96
CA TYR A 62 -4.79 6.86 -3.87
C TYR A 62 -4.23 8.04 -4.67
N ASN A 63 -2.92 8.22 -4.60
CA ASN A 63 -2.20 9.21 -5.42
C ASN A 63 -1.87 8.62 -6.80
N ASP A 64 -1.78 9.45 -7.84
CA ASP A 64 -1.41 9.00 -9.20
C ASP A 64 -0.02 8.33 -9.27
N LYS A 65 0.86 8.60 -8.30
CA LYS A 65 2.17 7.96 -8.16
C LYS A 65 2.10 6.56 -7.51
N MET A 66 0.92 6.10 -7.12
CA MET A 66 0.73 4.85 -6.40
C MET A 66 0.30 3.72 -7.33
N ALA A 67 0.91 2.55 -7.17
CA ALA A 67 0.46 1.31 -7.77
C ALA A 67 -0.04 0.35 -6.68
N VAL A 68 -1.17 -0.31 -6.91
CA VAL A 68 -1.74 -1.31 -6.00
C VAL A 68 -1.66 -2.67 -6.67
N VAL A 69 -1.04 -3.63 -5.99
CA VAL A 69 -0.91 -5.01 -6.46
C VAL A 69 -1.62 -5.93 -5.48
N PHE A 70 -2.52 -6.76 -6.00
CA PHE A 70 -3.17 -7.81 -5.24
C PHE A 70 -2.55 -9.15 -5.59
N VAL A 71 -2.15 -9.91 -4.56
CA VAL A 71 -1.60 -11.26 -4.72
C VAL A 71 -2.70 -12.27 -4.41
N TYR A 72 -3.10 -13.05 -5.41
CA TYR A 72 -4.07 -14.13 -5.27
C TYR A 72 -3.39 -15.47 -5.59
N ASN A 73 -3.24 -16.32 -4.58
CA ASN A 73 -2.63 -17.65 -4.73
C ASN A 73 -3.63 -18.77 -4.43
N GLY A 74 -4.90 -18.59 -4.82
CA GLY A 74 -5.93 -19.59 -4.63
C GLY A 74 -5.82 -20.71 -5.67
N PRO A 75 -6.23 -21.96 -5.35
CA PRO A 75 -6.14 -23.10 -6.27
C PRO A 75 -6.97 -22.94 -7.55
N PHE A 76 -7.97 -22.06 -7.53
CA PHE A 76 -8.83 -21.76 -8.68
C PHE A 76 -8.51 -20.40 -9.33
N MET A 77 -7.36 -19.81 -8.99
CA MET A 77 -6.98 -18.52 -9.56
C MET A 77 -6.57 -18.69 -11.03
N MET A 78 -7.04 -17.76 -11.86
CA MET A 78 -6.67 -17.72 -13.26
C MET A 78 -5.25 -17.18 -13.44
N GLU A 79 -4.60 -17.56 -14.54
CA GLU A 79 -3.31 -16.98 -14.94
C GLU A 79 -3.41 -15.45 -15.10
N THR A 80 -2.33 -14.74 -14.76
CA THR A 80 -2.27 -13.27 -14.78
C THR A 80 -2.62 -12.67 -16.14
N ASN A 81 -2.19 -13.31 -17.23
CA ASN A 81 -2.47 -12.88 -18.61
C ASN A 81 -3.97 -12.97 -18.99
N LYS A 82 -4.76 -13.80 -18.29
CA LYS A 82 -6.20 -13.96 -18.50
C LYS A 82 -7.00 -13.00 -17.62
N TRP A 83 -6.38 -12.33 -16.65
CA TRP A 83 -7.06 -11.40 -15.75
C TRP A 83 -7.61 -10.19 -16.50
N ASN A 84 -8.88 -9.84 -16.23
CA ASN A 84 -9.53 -8.69 -16.86
C ASN A 84 -10.33 -7.89 -15.83
N LEU A 85 -9.77 -6.74 -15.44
CA LEU A 85 -10.37 -5.85 -14.44
C LEU A 85 -11.75 -5.35 -14.86
N LYS A 86 -11.97 -5.01 -16.13
CA LYS A 86 -13.26 -4.53 -16.63
C LYS A 86 -14.33 -5.61 -16.51
N ALA A 87 -14.00 -6.86 -16.86
CA ALA A 87 -14.90 -7.99 -16.72
C ALA A 87 -15.22 -8.29 -15.25
N PHE A 88 -14.22 -8.18 -14.36
CA PHE A 88 -14.42 -8.35 -12.91
C PHE A 88 -15.38 -7.30 -12.35
N CYS A 89 -15.17 -6.00 -12.64
CA CYS A 89 -16.04 -4.93 -12.14
C CYS A 89 -17.49 -5.07 -12.63
N ARG A 90 -17.72 -5.55 -13.86
CA ARG A 90 -19.08 -5.79 -14.38
C ARG A 90 -19.85 -6.86 -13.60
N ARG A 91 -19.19 -7.83 -12.97
CA ARG A 91 -19.86 -8.88 -12.16
C ARG A 91 -20.37 -8.37 -10.82
N ARG A 92 -19.93 -7.17 -10.40
CA ARG A 92 -20.26 -6.57 -9.10
C ARG A 92 -21.46 -5.62 -9.19
N GLN A 93 -21.85 -5.22 -10.41
CA GLN A 93 -23.10 -4.52 -10.69
C GLN A 93 -24.23 -5.53 -10.83
#